data_AF-A0A496CR49-F1
#
_entry.id   AF-A0A496CR49-F1
#
_cell.length_a   1.000
_cell.length_b   1.000
_cell.length_c   1.000
_cell.angle_alpha   90.00
_cell.angle_beta   90.00
_cell.angle_gamma   90.00
#
_symmetry.space_group_name_H-M   'P 1'
#
loop_
_entity.id
_entity.type
_entity.pdbx_description
1 polymer ?
#
loop_
_entity_poly.entity_id
_entity_poly.type
_entity_poly.pdbx_seq_one_letter_code
_entity_poly.pdbx_strand_id
1 'polypeptide(L)'
;MKKGRIFTNCLFIVCTLMAAISFTSCSADSDSSYSGIDESVIKNADSQTEAPFSVVLKAYSDNKDITVKGDVDQTTLFVFDQNGDYYTQVSLDKTYLLQAKPVEISCPGSKQITVVAWAGLSSDSENISAMSKANIISDLQVSLKQNNGVAAALPGDLFYGQITLKNTATKAGVETLKIERKVSSISLITKGVIKMLDSREGNFYYKVKKTKASFDHNGKLTGEEIEYIIPATMDAKG
;
A
#
# COMPACT_ATOMS: atom_id res chain seq x y z
N MET A 1 -46.37 36.82 15.94
CA MET A 1 -45.95 37.15 17.32
C MET A 1 -44.79 36.26 17.73
N LYS A 2 -43.61 36.88 17.85
CA LYS A 2 -42.46 36.61 18.76
C LYS A 2 -42.43 35.29 19.57
N LYS A 3 -41.29 34.59 19.49
CA LYS A 3 -40.30 34.50 20.59
C LYS A 3 -38.99 33.86 20.11
N GLY A 4 -37.90 34.62 20.20
CA GLY A 4 -36.53 34.12 20.13
C GLY A 4 -35.95 33.77 21.50
N ARG A 5 -34.70 33.31 21.49
CA ARG A 5 -33.66 33.22 22.55
C ARG A 5 -32.47 32.54 21.86
N ILE A 6 -31.37 33.16 21.44
CA ILE A 6 -30.28 33.88 22.17
C ILE A 6 -29.90 33.25 23.50
N PHE A 7 -28.73 32.61 23.53
CA PHE A 7 -27.79 32.69 24.66
C PHE A 7 -26.35 32.81 24.12
N THR A 8 -25.68 33.83 24.64
CA THR A 8 -24.29 34.23 24.47
C THR A 8 -23.50 33.75 25.68
N ASN A 9 -22.26 33.27 25.49
CA ASN A 9 -21.10 33.47 26.36
C ASN A 9 -19.88 32.83 25.66
N CYS A 10 -18.92 33.59 25.11
CA CYS A 10 -17.79 34.26 25.79
C CYS A 10 -16.90 33.28 26.58
N LEU A 11 -15.68 32.99 26.12
CA LEU A 11 -14.48 33.74 26.53
C LEU A 11 -13.23 33.31 25.72
N PHE A 12 -12.37 34.30 25.54
CA PHE A 12 -11.09 34.36 24.85
C PHE A 12 -10.02 33.38 25.35
N ILE A 13 -9.10 32.97 24.48
CA ILE A 13 -7.65 32.90 24.74
C ILE A 13 -6.92 33.17 23.41
N VAL A 14 -6.24 34.31 23.36
CA VAL A 14 -5.22 34.67 22.36
C VAL A 14 -3.88 34.43 23.04
N CYS A 15 -3.11 33.45 22.56
CA CYS A 15 -1.71 33.27 22.97
C CYS A 15 -0.80 33.89 21.92
N THR A 16 -0.52 35.18 22.07
CA THR A 16 0.59 35.87 21.42
C THR A 16 1.90 35.49 22.14
N LEU A 17 2.71 34.65 21.51
CA LEU A 17 4.09 34.40 21.93
C LEU A 17 4.99 35.51 21.37
N MET A 18 5.32 36.49 22.21
CA MET A 18 6.37 37.48 21.94
C MET A 18 7.70 36.88 22.38
N ALA A 19 8.54 36.47 21.44
CA ALA A 19 9.93 36.14 21.72
C ALA A 19 10.75 37.44 21.74
N ALA A 20 11.17 37.87 22.92
CA ALA A 20 12.14 38.94 23.09
C ALA A 20 13.54 38.37 22.82
N ILE A 21 14.22 38.88 21.78
CA ILE A 21 15.64 38.62 21.54
C ILE A 21 16.41 39.73 22.26
N SER A 22 17.06 39.39 23.37
CA SER A 22 18.00 40.27 24.06
C SER A 22 19.33 40.22 23.32
N PHE A 23 19.77 41.33 22.73
CA PHE A 23 21.16 41.48 22.29
C PHE A 23 22.01 41.88 23.50
N THR A 24 22.77 40.93 24.05
CA THR A 24 23.91 41.26 24.91
C THR A 24 25.12 41.50 24.01
N SER A 25 25.49 42.77 23.83
CA SER A 25 26.79 43.14 23.28
C SER A 25 27.88 42.88 24.31
N CYS A 26 28.71 41.87 24.09
CA CYS A 26 30.02 41.76 24.73
C CYS A 26 31.07 42.10 23.68
N SER A 27 31.59 43.32 23.78
CA SER A 27 32.91 43.68 23.25
C SER A 27 33.94 43.09 24.19
N ALA A 28 34.78 42.18 23.69
CA ALA A 28 36.03 41.83 24.33
C ALA A 28 37.03 41.43 23.23
N ASP A 29 37.94 42.36 22.93
CA ASP A 29 39.19 42.05 22.26
C ASP A 29 39.93 40.96 23.05
N SER A 30 40.34 39.90 22.37
CA SER A 30 41.47 39.08 22.81
C SER A 30 42.10 38.39 21.61
N ASP A 31 43.28 38.86 21.24
CA ASP A 31 44.24 38.11 20.45
C ASP A 31 44.59 36.82 21.22
N SER A 32 44.29 35.67 20.64
CA SER A 32 45.07 34.47 20.91
C SER A 32 45.01 33.51 19.74
N SER A 33 46.18 33.20 19.23
CA SER A 33 46.42 32.22 18.19
C SER A 33 46.14 30.83 18.77
N TYR A 34 45.11 30.15 18.28
CA TYR A 34 44.96 28.71 18.49
C TYR A 34 44.45 28.03 17.22
N SER A 35 45.33 27.20 16.67
CA SER A 35 45.10 26.27 15.59
C SER A 35 44.17 25.15 16.01
N GLY A 36 43.19 24.83 15.17
CA GLY A 36 42.39 23.62 15.27
C GLY A 36 40.91 23.91 15.15
N ILE A 37 40.41 23.98 13.93
CA ILE A 37 38.97 23.84 13.70
C ILE A 37 38.65 22.40 14.12
N ASP A 38 37.89 22.26 15.19
CA ASP A 38 37.43 20.96 15.67
C ASP A 38 36.53 20.33 14.60
N GLU A 39 37.07 19.33 13.90
CA GLU A 39 36.37 18.60 12.83
C GLU A 39 35.10 17.89 13.36
N SER A 40 34.93 17.75 14.68
CA SER A 40 33.70 17.26 15.30
C SER A 40 32.54 18.26 15.21
N VAL A 41 32.81 19.57 15.08
CA VAL A 41 31.76 20.60 14.91
C VAL A 41 31.22 20.60 13.47
N ILE A 42 32.07 20.27 12.48
CA ILE A 42 31.66 20.15 11.08
C ILE A 42 30.86 18.86 10.85
N LYS A 43 31.20 17.76 11.56
CA LYS A 43 30.46 16.49 11.47
C LYS A 43 29.06 16.52 12.10
N ASN A 44 28.80 17.45 13.01
CA ASN A 44 27.49 17.66 13.62
C ASN A 44 26.56 18.58 12.78
N ALA A 45 27.07 19.19 11.69
CA ALA A 45 26.26 20.01 10.78
C ALA A 45 25.66 19.20 9.60
N ASP A 46 26.09 17.95 9.40
CA ASP A 46 25.60 17.05 8.34
C ASP A 46 24.45 16.14 8.78
N SER A 47 23.92 16.29 10.00
CA SER A 47 22.62 15.70 10.34
C SER A 47 21.48 16.54 9.72
N GLN A 48 21.53 16.75 8.41
CA GLN A 48 20.31 17.11 7.69
C GLN A 48 19.37 15.92 7.85
N THR A 49 18.33 16.07 8.67
CA THR A 49 17.24 15.11 8.72
C THR A 49 16.71 14.95 7.31
N GLU A 50 17.06 13.84 6.65
CA GLU A 50 16.65 13.56 5.28
C GLU A 50 15.13 13.63 5.20
N ALA A 51 14.61 14.40 4.24
CA ALA A 51 13.17 14.51 4.04
C ALA A 51 12.58 13.13 3.73
N PRO A 52 11.42 12.78 4.29
CA PRO A 52 10.76 11.51 3.98
C PRO A 52 10.34 11.45 2.50
N PHE A 53 10.25 10.23 1.97
CA PHE A 53 9.57 9.97 0.70
C PHE A 53 8.07 10.07 0.91
N SER A 54 7.35 10.69 -0.03
CA SER A 54 5.91 10.89 0.09
C SER A 54 5.16 10.29 -1.10
N VAL A 55 4.15 9.47 -0.81
CA VAL A 55 3.35 8.80 -1.83
C VAL A 55 1.85 8.79 -1.50
N VAL A 56 1.02 9.05 -2.50
CA VAL A 56 -0.44 8.93 -2.42
C VAL A 56 -0.89 7.74 -3.26
N LEU A 57 -1.80 6.93 -2.73
CA LEU A 57 -2.33 5.76 -3.42
C LEU A 57 -3.58 6.12 -4.23
N LYS A 58 -3.70 5.51 -5.40
CA LYS A 58 -4.94 5.52 -6.18
C LYS A 58 -5.24 4.14 -6.74
N ALA A 59 -6.47 3.69 -6.57
CA ALA A 59 -6.94 2.40 -7.05
C ALA A 59 -7.55 2.52 -8.44
N TYR A 60 -7.19 1.59 -9.32
CA TYR A 60 -7.64 1.54 -10.70
C TYR A 60 -8.21 0.16 -11.07
N SER A 61 -9.27 0.17 -11.88
CA SER A 61 -9.79 -1.00 -12.59
C SER A 61 -10.15 -0.57 -14.00
N ASP A 62 -9.72 -1.34 -15.00
CA ASP A 62 -9.95 -1.04 -16.43
C ASP A 62 -9.51 0.38 -16.82
N ASN A 63 -8.34 0.81 -16.33
CA ASN A 63 -7.78 2.16 -16.51
C ASN A 63 -8.64 3.32 -15.94
N LYS A 64 -9.65 3.02 -15.12
CA LYS A 64 -10.49 4.03 -14.45
C LYS A 64 -10.12 4.12 -12.98
N ASP A 65 -9.94 5.35 -12.50
CA ASP A 65 -9.76 5.63 -11.07
C ASP A 65 -11.05 5.26 -10.33
N ILE A 66 -10.95 4.27 -9.43
CA ILE A 66 -12.05 3.77 -8.61
C ILE A 66 -11.82 4.07 -7.13
N THR A 67 -10.82 4.88 -6.78
CA THR A 67 -10.44 5.17 -5.39
C THR A 67 -11.65 5.58 -4.55
N VAL A 68 -12.46 6.50 -5.07
CA VAL A 68 -13.65 7.03 -4.38
C VAL A 68 -14.81 6.03 -4.25
N LYS A 69 -14.79 4.92 -4.99
CA LYS A 69 -15.79 3.86 -4.83
C LYS A 69 -15.59 3.05 -3.54
N GLY A 70 -14.37 3.05 -3.01
CA GLY A 70 -14.04 2.30 -1.81
C GLY A 70 -14.02 0.79 -2.04
N ASP A 71 -13.67 0.32 -3.24
CA ASP A 71 -13.51 -1.11 -3.54
C ASP A 71 -12.29 -1.72 -2.81
N VAL A 72 -11.33 -0.89 -2.38
CA VAL A 72 -10.12 -1.32 -1.67
C VAL A 72 -10.25 -1.05 -0.18
N ASP A 73 -10.32 -2.11 0.64
CA ASP A 73 -10.50 -2.00 2.09
C ASP A 73 -9.18 -1.86 2.87
N GLN A 74 -8.13 -2.57 2.45
CA GLN A 74 -6.81 -2.54 3.10
C GLN A 74 -5.70 -2.69 2.07
N THR A 75 -4.59 -1.97 2.28
CA THR A 75 -3.38 -2.04 1.45
C THR A 75 -2.15 -2.18 2.34
N THR A 76 -1.25 -3.09 1.99
CA THR A 76 0.09 -3.18 2.60
C THR A 76 1.13 -2.71 1.59
N LEU A 77 1.93 -1.73 2.01
CA LEU A 77 3.11 -1.28 1.30
C LEU A 77 4.33 -2.03 1.83
N PHE A 78 5.13 -2.60 0.94
CA PHE A 78 6.44 -3.17 1.21
C PHE A 78 7.49 -2.21 0.67
N VAL A 79 8.39 -1.76 1.53
CA VAL A 79 9.41 -0.76 1.21
C VAL A 79 10.75 -1.45 1.12
N PHE A 80 11.43 -1.23 0.00
CA PHE A 80 12.78 -1.69 -0.28
C PHE A 80 13.68 -0.48 -0.46
N ASP A 81 14.89 -0.56 0.07
CA ASP A 81 15.88 0.51 -0.07
C ASP A 81 16.45 0.60 -1.49
N GLN A 82 17.46 1.44 -1.68
CA GLN A 82 18.09 1.66 -2.98
C GLN A 82 18.82 0.44 -3.55
N ASN A 83 19.19 -0.54 -2.71
CA ASN A 83 19.82 -1.80 -3.12
C ASN A 83 18.80 -2.89 -3.39
N GLY A 84 17.52 -2.66 -3.06
CA GLY A 84 16.46 -3.65 -3.14
C GLY A 84 16.32 -4.51 -1.89
N ASP A 85 16.99 -4.14 -0.79
CA ASP A 85 16.89 -4.83 0.49
C ASP A 85 15.59 -4.42 1.20
N TYR A 86 14.92 -5.37 1.86
CA TYR A 86 13.68 -5.10 2.57
C TYR A 86 13.92 -4.17 3.76
N TYR A 87 13.23 -3.03 3.76
CA TYR A 87 13.33 -2.04 4.80
C TYR A 87 12.19 -2.15 5.80
N THR A 88 10.94 -2.00 5.38
CA THR A 88 9.77 -2.04 6.28
C THR A 88 8.49 -2.31 5.52
N GLN A 89 7.38 -2.45 6.25
CA GLN A 89 6.04 -2.44 5.69
C GLN A 89 5.13 -1.42 6.39
N VAL A 90 4.14 -0.92 5.65
CA VAL A 90 3.13 0.00 6.17
C VAL A 90 1.76 -0.53 5.78
N SER A 91 0.87 -0.72 6.75
CA SER A 91 -0.52 -1.10 6.50
C SER A 91 -1.41 0.14 6.51
N LEU A 92 -2.23 0.27 5.48
CA LEU A 92 -3.15 1.37 5.25
C LEU A 92 -4.58 0.83 5.21
N ASP A 93 -5.47 1.52 5.89
CA ASP A 93 -6.90 1.24 5.81
C ASP A 93 -7.55 1.99 4.63
N LYS A 94 -8.82 1.66 4.39
CA LYS A 94 -9.70 2.30 3.42
C LYS A 94 -9.72 3.82 3.51
N THR A 95 -9.63 4.38 4.71
CA THR A 95 -9.74 5.83 4.95
C THR A 95 -8.55 6.56 4.36
N TYR A 96 -7.33 6.00 4.49
CA TYR A 96 -6.13 6.56 3.87
C TYR A 96 -6.28 6.73 2.35
N LEU A 97 -6.84 5.71 1.67
CA LEU A 97 -7.06 5.75 0.23
C LEU A 97 -8.14 6.76 -0.15
N LEU A 98 -9.29 6.74 0.52
CA LEU A 98 -10.42 7.64 0.22
C LEU A 98 -10.07 9.13 0.41
N GLN A 99 -9.20 9.44 1.39
CA GLN A 99 -8.75 10.80 1.66
C GLN A 99 -7.56 11.23 0.80
N ALA A 100 -7.03 10.34 -0.06
CA ALA A 100 -5.79 10.56 -0.81
C ALA A 100 -4.66 11.07 0.11
N LYS A 101 -4.59 10.53 1.34
CA LYS A 101 -3.65 11.00 2.35
C LYS A 101 -2.23 10.55 1.98
N PRO A 102 -1.24 11.47 1.95
CA PRO A 102 0.14 11.08 1.71
C PRO A 102 0.66 10.14 2.81
N VAL A 103 1.40 9.12 2.38
CA VAL A 103 2.16 8.22 3.23
C VAL A 103 3.60 8.69 3.22
N GLU A 104 4.07 9.14 4.37
CA GLU A 104 5.45 9.57 4.57
C GLU A 104 6.30 8.37 5.00
N ILE A 105 7.37 8.09 4.26
CA ILE A 105 8.26 6.95 4.46
C ILE A 105 9.67 7.48 4.69
N SER A 106 10.19 7.29 5.90
CA SER A 106 11.58 7.61 6.22
C SER A 106 12.46 6.38 6.02
N CYS A 107 13.45 6.48 5.13
CA CYS A 107 14.44 5.44 4.86
C CYS A 107 15.83 6.08 4.86
N PRO A 108 16.42 6.34 6.04
CA PRO A 108 17.66 7.11 6.16
C PRO A 108 18.82 6.51 5.36
N GLY A 109 19.61 7.37 4.72
CA GLY A 109 20.76 7.00 3.89
C GLY A 109 20.38 6.49 2.50
N SER A 110 19.10 6.42 2.17
CA SER A 110 18.61 6.01 0.85
C SER A 110 18.24 7.23 0.01
N LYS A 111 18.82 7.32 -1.20
CA LYS A 111 18.46 8.38 -2.17
C LYS A 111 17.21 8.03 -2.97
N GLN A 112 16.87 6.75 -3.01
CA GLN A 112 15.67 6.22 -3.63
C GLN A 112 15.16 5.01 -2.85
N ILE A 113 13.86 4.76 -2.95
CA ILE A 113 13.23 3.54 -2.43
C ILE A 113 12.31 2.96 -3.48
N THR A 114 12.07 1.66 -3.42
CA THR A 114 11.01 1.00 -4.18
C THR A 114 9.89 0.60 -3.23
N VAL A 115 8.67 1.00 -3.56
CA VAL A 115 7.47 0.66 -2.81
C VAL A 115 6.61 -0.28 -3.65
N VAL A 116 6.34 -1.48 -3.14
CA VAL A 116 5.44 -2.46 -3.73
C VAL A 116 4.18 -2.52 -2.87
N ALA A 117 3.01 -2.30 -3.47
CA ALA A 117 1.72 -2.35 -2.80
C ALA A 117 0.93 -3.58 -3.19
N TRP A 118 0.36 -4.25 -2.18
CA TRP A 118 -0.67 -5.27 -2.35
C TRP A 118 -1.90 -4.88 -1.54
N ALA A 119 -3.08 -4.94 -2.16
CA ALA A 119 -4.35 -4.64 -1.52
C ALA A 119 -5.36 -5.76 -1.72
N GLY A 120 -6.34 -5.84 -0.81
CA GLY A 120 -7.43 -6.83 -0.90
C GLY A 120 -7.02 -8.28 -0.59
N LEU A 121 -5.84 -8.47 0.01
CA LEU A 121 -5.39 -9.79 0.48
C LEU A 121 -6.36 -10.34 1.54
N SER A 122 -6.69 -11.63 1.41
CA SER A 122 -7.47 -12.41 2.35
C SER A 122 -6.59 -13.48 2.99
N SER A 123 -6.61 -13.55 4.32
CA SER A 123 -5.93 -14.62 5.04
C SER A 123 -6.50 -15.99 4.74
N ASP A 124 -7.68 -16.10 4.16
CA ASP A 124 -8.31 -17.39 3.85
C ASP A 124 -7.91 -17.92 2.47
N SER A 125 -7.49 -17.03 1.56
CA SER A 125 -7.28 -17.36 0.15
C SER A 125 -5.83 -17.19 -0.31
N GLU A 126 -5.09 -16.24 0.27
CA GLU A 126 -3.72 -15.94 -0.14
C GLU A 126 -2.69 -16.18 0.98
N ASN A 127 -1.47 -16.50 0.57
CA ASN A 127 -0.25 -16.33 1.35
C ASN A 127 0.56 -15.18 0.75
N ILE A 128 1.22 -14.41 1.60
CA ILE A 128 2.22 -13.42 1.21
C ILE A 128 3.55 -13.75 1.86
N SER A 129 4.66 -13.50 1.17
CA SER A 129 6.00 -13.71 1.72
C SER A 129 6.15 -13.03 3.09
N ALA A 130 6.65 -13.77 4.07
CA ALA A 130 7.00 -13.24 5.38
C ALA A 130 8.35 -12.51 5.28
N MET A 131 8.30 -11.19 5.13
CA MET A 131 9.49 -10.37 4.88
C MET A 131 10.26 -10.04 6.17
N SER A 132 11.59 -10.05 6.08
CA SER A 132 12.52 -9.71 7.15
C SER A 132 13.72 -8.94 6.57
N LYS A 133 14.59 -8.41 7.43
CA LYS A 133 15.80 -7.66 7.01
C LYS A 133 16.79 -8.48 6.17
N ALA A 134 16.66 -9.81 6.13
CA ALA A 134 17.47 -10.67 5.29
C ALA A 134 16.93 -10.81 3.86
N ASN A 135 15.72 -10.30 3.57
CA ASN A 135 15.06 -10.47 2.29
C ASN A 135 15.35 -9.32 1.34
N ILE A 136 15.31 -9.64 0.05
CA ILE A 136 15.37 -8.69 -1.06
C ILE A 136 14.03 -8.63 -1.80
N ILE A 137 13.87 -7.64 -2.67
CA ILE A 137 12.62 -7.42 -3.41
C ILE A 137 12.13 -8.65 -4.18
N SER A 138 13.05 -9.45 -4.73
CA SER A 138 12.69 -10.65 -5.47
C SER A 138 12.08 -11.77 -4.62
N ASP A 139 12.22 -11.71 -3.29
CA ASP A 139 11.62 -12.67 -2.36
C ASP A 139 10.14 -12.39 -2.10
N LEU A 140 9.66 -11.18 -2.41
CA LEU A 140 8.26 -10.80 -2.25
C LEU A 140 7.40 -11.50 -3.30
N GLN A 141 6.44 -12.29 -2.82
CA GLN A 141 5.50 -13.04 -3.63
C GLN A 141 4.12 -13.08 -2.95
N VAL A 142 3.07 -13.10 -3.76
CA VAL A 142 1.71 -13.46 -3.31
C VAL A 142 1.31 -14.75 -4.00
N SER A 143 0.83 -15.74 -3.25
CA SER A 143 0.41 -17.04 -3.76
C SER A 143 -0.96 -17.43 -3.23
N LEU A 144 -1.69 -18.21 -4.01
CA LEU A 144 -2.95 -18.79 -3.58
C LEU A 144 -2.71 -19.96 -2.63
N LYS A 145 -3.52 -20.04 -1.59
CA LYS A 145 -3.65 -21.26 -0.79
C LYS A 145 -4.27 -22.33 -1.68
N GLN A 146 -3.67 -23.53 -1.66
CA GLN A 146 -4.11 -24.63 -2.50
C GLN A 146 -3.92 -25.97 -1.80
N ASN A 147 -4.71 -26.95 -2.24
CA ASN A 147 -4.62 -28.35 -1.85
C ASN A 147 -4.41 -29.20 -3.11
N ASN A 148 -3.21 -29.73 -3.30
CA ASN A 148 -2.86 -30.60 -4.43
C ASN A 148 -3.23 -30.03 -5.82
N GLY A 149 -2.88 -28.76 -6.09
CA GLY A 149 -3.16 -28.13 -7.38
C GLY A 149 -4.56 -27.54 -7.53
N VAL A 150 -5.38 -27.56 -6.47
CA VAL A 150 -6.72 -26.94 -6.45
C VAL A 150 -6.73 -25.77 -5.47
N ALA A 151 -7.17 -24.59 -5.93
CA ALA A 151 -7.32 -23.41 -5.07
C ALA A 151 -8.23 -23.73 -3.88
N ALA A 152 -7.81 -23.35 -2.67
CA ALA A 152 -8.55 -23.62 -1.44
C ALA A 152 -9.84 -22.77 -1.34
N ALA A 153 -9.80 -21.55 -1.90
CA ALA A 153 -10.90 -20.62 -1.96
C ALA A 153 -10.78 -19.72 -3.21
N LEU A 154 -11.83 -18.95 -3.49
CA LEU A 154 -11.74 -17.87 -4.47
C LEU A 154 -10.82 -16.77 -3.93
N PRO A 155 -10.01 -16.13 -4.78
CA PRO A 155 -9.13 -15.07 -4.33
C PRO A 155 -9.92 -13.85 -3.83
N GLY A 156 -9.28 -13.02 -3.02
CA GLY A 156 -9.76 -11.67 -2.71
C GLY A 156 -9.81 -10.77 -3.95
N ASP A 157 -10.39 -9.57 -3.81
CA ASP A 157 -10.28 -8.54 -4.85
C ASP A 157 -8.87 -7.91 -4.82
N LEU A 158 -7.90 -8.59 -5.43
CA LEU A 158 -6.49 -8.22 -5.32
C LEU A 158 -6.14 -7.02 -6.18
N PHE A 159 -5.36 -6.09 -5.61
CA PHE A 159 -4.73 -4.99 -6.33
C PHE A 159 -3.23 -4.99 -6.12
N TYR A 160 -2.51 -4.56 -7.15
CA TYR A 160 -1.05 -4.46 -7.13
C TYR A 160 -0.58 -3.14 -7.73
N GLY A 161 0.48 -2.57 -7.15
CA GLY A 161 1.20 -1.46 -7.77
C GLY A 161 2.64 -1.41 -7.29
N GLN A 162 3.50 -0.75 -8.07
CA GLN A 162 4.88 -0.50 -7.69
C GLN A 162 5.30 0.89 -8.15
N ILE A 163 6.11 1.57 -7.33
CA ILE A 163 6.72 2.86 -7.67
C ILE A 163 8.14 2.94 -7.08
N THR A 164 9.05 3.60 -7.81
CA THR A 164 10.35 4.00 -7.28
C THR A 164 10.31 5.49 -6.97
N LEU A 165 10.47 5.83 -5.70
CA LEU A 165 10.46 7.22 -5.22
C LEU A 165 11.89 7.71 -5.08
N LYS A 166 12.15 8.97 -5.43
CA LYS A 166 13.48 9.58 -5.34
C LYS A 166 13.45 10.81 -4.45
N ASN A 167 14.46 10.93 -3.57
CA ASN A 167 14.64 12.12 -2.76
C ASN A 167 15.55 13.09 -3.52
N THR A 168 14.98 14.07 -4.20
CA THR A 168 15.77 15.16 -4.79
C THR A 168 15.98 16.25 -3.76
N ALA A 169 17.22 16.73 -3.61
CA ALA A 169 17.70 17.65 -2.57
C ALA A 169 16.92 18.99 -2.41
N THR A 170 15.95 19.31 -3.26
CA THR A 170 15.20 20.58 -3.23
C THR A 170 13.70 20.47 -2.90
N LYS A 171 13.13 19.26 -2.80
CA LYS A 171 11.84 18.92 -2.17
C LYS A 171 11.47 17.48 -2.51
N ALA A 172 11.04 16.70 -1.54
CA ALA A 172 10.31 15.47 -1.81
C ALA A 172 8.93 15.84 -2.37
N GLY A 173 8.72 15.65 -3.68
CA GLY A 173 7.40 15.77 -4.28
C GLY A 173 6.53 14.58 -3.88
N VAL A 174 5.24 14.82 -3.63
CA VAL A 174 4.29 13.73 -3.40
C VAL A 174 4.02 13.04 -4.73
N GLU A 175 4.43 11.78 -4.86
CA GLU A 175 4.17 10.99 -6.06
C GLU A 175 2.89 10.14 -5.91
N THR A 176 2.32 9.69 -7.04
CA THR A 176 1.12 8.84 -7.03
C THR A 176 1.47 7.39 -7.34
N LEU A 177 1.23 6.49 -6.40
CA LEU A 177 1.26 5.05 -6.60
C LEU A 177 -0.09 4.55 -7.11
N LYS A 178 -0.12 4.10 -8.37
CA LYS A 178 -1.28 3.43 -8.96
C LYS A 178 -1.29 1.96 -8.55
N ILE A 179 -2.37 1.51 -7.93
CA ILE A 179 -2.64 0.09 -7.69
C ILE A 179 -3.76 -0.37 -8.63
N GLU A 180 -3.51 -1.42 -9.39
CA GLU A 180 -4.41 -1.95 -10.42
C GLU A 180 -4.96 -3.31 -10.01
N ARG A 181 -6.25 -3.53 -10.28
CA ARG A 181 -6.94 -4.81 -10.01
C ARG A 181 -6.27 -5.95 -10.79
N LYS A 182 -5.98 -7.06 -10.11
CA LYS A 182 -5.28 -8.23 -10.65
C LYS A 182 -6.15 -9.46 -10.85
N VAL A 183 -7.35 -9.46 -10.26
CA VAL A 183 -8.33 -10.53 -10.42
C VAL A 183 -9.40 -10.14 -11.43
N SER A 184 -10.13 -11.15 -11.92
CA SER A 184 -11.27 -10.98 -12.81
C SER A 184 -12.39 -11.91 -12.38
N SER A 185 -13.63 -11.54 -12.70
CA SER A 185 -14.80 -12.37 -12.43
C SER A 185 -15.27 -13.07 -13.71
N ILE A 186 -15.79 -14.28 -13.56
CA ILE A 186 -16.37 -15.07 -14.66
C ILE A 186 -17.74 -15.57 -14.19
N SER A 187 -18.74 -15.47 -15.04
CA SER A 187 -20.06 -16.07 -14.83
C SER A 187 -20.24 -17.26 -15.78
N LEU A 188 -20.62 -18.41 -15.25
CA LEU A 188 -20.74 -19.67 -15.99
C LEU A 188 -22.18 -20.20 -15.90
N ILE A 189 -22.79 -20.44 -17.06
CA ILE A 189 -24.16 -20.96 -17.18
C ILE A 189 -24.15 -22.06 -18.24
N THR A 190 -24.67 -23.22 -17.89
CA THR A 190 -24.92 -24.34 -18.80
C THR A 190 -26.43 -24.50 -18.93
N LYS A 191 -26.92 -24.67 -20.16
CA LYS A 191 -28.36 -24.82 -20.42
C LYS A 191 -28.67 -26.19 -20.99
N GLY A 192 -29.84 -26.73 -20.65
CA GLY A 192 -30.35 -27.96 -21.25
C GLY A 192 -29.72 -29.23 -20.67
N VAL A 193 -29.14 -29.13 -19.47
CA VAL A 193 -28.51 -30.26 -18.77
C VAL A 193 -29.55 -31.37 -18.53
N ILE A 194 -30.76 -31.01 -18.08
CA ILE A 194 -31.85 -31.97 -17.87
C ILE A 194 -32.24 -32.66 -19.17
N LYS A 195 -32.34 -31.91 -20.28
CA LYS A 195 -32.67 -32.48 -21.59
C LYS A 195 -31.63 -33.52 -22.04
N MET A 196 -30.37 -33.34 -21.66
CA MET A 196 -29.28 -34.23 -22.03
C MET A 196 -29.16 -35.45 -21.11
N LEU A 197 -29.36 -35.27 -19.81
CA LEU A 197 -29.14 -36.31 -18.80
C LEU A 197 -30.42 -37.05 -18.38
N ASP A 198 -31.59 -36.55 -18.77
CA ASP A 198 -32.92 -37.01 -18.34
C ASP A 198 -33.07 -37.13 -16.82
N SER A 199 -32.30 -36.32 -16.08
CA SER A 199 -32.27 -36.31 -14.62
C SER A 199 -31.82 -34.95 -14.08
N ARG A 200 -32.25 -34.65 -12.87
CA ARG A 200 -31.77 -33.53 -12.04
C ARG A 200 -30.81 -33.98 -10.95
N GLU A 201 -30.63 -35.28 -10.80
CA GLU A 201 -29.78 -35.85 -9.77
C GLU A 201 -28.31 -35.71 -10.17
N GLY A 202 -27.47 -35.39 -9.19
CA GLY A 202 -26.03 -35.29 -9.37
C GLY A 202 -25.43 -34.01 -8.79
N ASN A 203 -24.12 -34.06 -8.59
CA ASN A 203 -23.33 -32.91 -8.17
C ASN A 203 -22.61 -32.34 -9.38
N PHE A 204 -22.97 -31.12 -9.78
CA PHE A 204 -22.39 -30.44 -10.94
C PHE A 204 -21.35 -29.43 -10.49
N TYR A 205 -20.26 -29.34 -11.25
CA TYR A 205 -19.16 -28.42 -10.96
C TYR A 205 -18.64 -27.79 -12.24
N TYR A 206 -18.24 -26.53 -12.15
CA TYR A 206 -17.39 -25.90 -13.13
C TYR A 206 -15.93 -26.08 -12.73
N LYS A 207 -15.07 -26.39 -13.71
CA LYS A 207 -13.62 -26.41 -13.52
C LYS A 207 -12.97 -25.34 -14.37
N VAL A 208 -12.28 -24.40 -13.73
CA VAL A 208 -11.40 -23.43 -14.42
C VAL A 208 -9.98 -23.92 -14.22
N LYS A 209 -9.25 -24.15 -15.32
CA LYS A 209 -7.93 -24.78 -15.29
C LYS A 209 -6.86 -23.86 -15.86
N LYS A 210 -5.59 -24.22 -15.65
CA LYS A 210 -4.41 -23.54 -16.19
C LYS A 210 -4.26 -22.10 -15.68
N THR A 211 -4.75 -21.84 -14.48
CA THR A 211 -4.51 -20.55 -13.81
C THR A 211 -3.20 -20.64 -13.07
N LYS A 212 -2.35 -19.61 -13.15
CA LYS A 212 -1.10 -19.55 -12.39
C LYS A 212 -1.37 -19.28 -10.91
N ALA A 213 -0.63 -19.95 -10.03
CA ALA A 213 -0.88 -19.95 -8.59
C ALA A 213 -0.37 -18.70 -7.86
N SER A 214 0.44 -17.85 -8.49
CA SER A 214 1.17 -16.81 -7.77
C SER A 214 1.46 -15.57 -8.62
N PHE A 215 1.81 -14.48 -7.94
CA PHE A 215 2.36 -13.25 -8.50
C PHE A 215 3.74 -12.97 -7.90
N ASP A 216 4.71 -12.64 -8.73
CA ASP A 216 6.02 -12.15 -8.27
C ASP A 216 5.97 -10.68 -7.83
N HIS A 217 7.12 -10.15 -7.38
CA HIS A 217 7.28 -8.76 -6.96
C HIS A 217 6.94 -7.71 -8.04
N ASN A 218 6.98 -8.08 -9.33
CA ASN A 218 6.59 -7.22 -10.46
C ASN A 218 5.09 -7.35 -10.80
N GLY A 219 4.33 -8.08 -9.99
CA GLY A 219 2.90 -8.33 -10.21
C GLY A 219 2.64 -9.22 -11.43
N LYS A 220 3.63 -10.02 -11.86
CA LYS A 220 3.51 -10.96 -12.98
C LYS A 220 3.12 -12.33 -12.47
N LEU A 221 2.23 -13.01 -13.20
CA LEU A 221 1.82 -14.38 -12.90
C LEU A 221 3.00 -15.35 -12.98
N THR A 222 3.15 -16.16 -11.95
CA THR A 222 4.22 -17.17 -11.76
C THR A 222 3.67 -18.41 -11.06
N GLY A 223 4.54 -19.40 -10.83
CA GLY A 223 4.21 -20.64 -10.15
C GLY A 223 3.60 -21.72 -11.05
N GLU A 224 3.17 -22.79 -10.40
CA GLU A 224 2.50 -23.93 -11.02
C GLU A 224 1.11 -23.54 -11.57
N GLU A 225 0.60 -24.35 -12.48
CA GLU A 225 -0.80 -24.26 -12.90
C GLU A 225 -1.72 -24.94 -11.89
N ILE A 226 -2.85 -24.30 -11.59
CA ILE A 226 -3.85 -24.77 -10.64
C ILE A 226 -5.25 -24.75 -11.25
N GLU A 227 -6.17 -25.39 -10.54
CA GLU A 227 -7.60 -25.46 -10.88
C GLU A 227 -8.47 -24.79 -9.81
N TYR A 228 -9.58 -24.20 -10.26
CA TYR A 228 -10.72 -23.88 -9.41
C TYR A 228 -11.83 -24.88 -9.67
N ILE A 229 -12.38 -25.45 -8.60
CA ILE A 229 -13.57 -26.31 -8.66
C ILE A 229 -14.71 -25.55 -7.98
N ILE A 230 -15.69 -25.14 -8.78
CA ILE A 230 -16.79 -24.29 -8.34
C ILE A 230 -18.08 -25.13 -8.36
N PRO A 231 -18.77 -25.34 -7.23
CA PRO A 231 -20.03 -26.04 -7.22
C PRO A 231 -21.07 -25.27 -8.04
N ALA A 232 -21.75 -25.97 -8.94
CA ALA A 232 -22.84 -25.41 -9.72
C ALA A 232 -24.18 -25.72 -9.04
N THR A 233 -25.13 -24.80 -9.15
CA THR A 233 -26.52 -25.00 -8.76
C THR A 233 -27.38 -25.14 -10.00
N MET A 234 -28.38 -26.03 -9.94
CA MET A 234 -29.34 -26.24 -11.02
C MET A 234 -30.65 -25.56 -10.67
N ASP A 235 -31.19 -24.77 -11.60
CA ASP A 235 -32.50 -24.16 -11.42
C ASP A 235 -33.62 -25.12 -11.86
N ALA A 236 -34.89 -24.70 -11.70
CA ALA A 236 -36.03 -25.53 -12.04
C ALA A 236 -36.18 -25.82 -13.56
N LYS A 237 -35.46 -25.11 -14.43
CA LYS A 237 -35.50 -25.22 -15.89
C LYS A 237 -34.33 -26.01 -16.47
N GLY A 238 -33.27 -26.26 -15.70
CA GLY A 238 -32.10 -27.04 -16.12
C GLY A 238 -31.03 -26.15 -16.72
#